data_AF-A0A8D5ZMH3-F1
#
_entry.id   AF-A0A8D5ZMH3-F1
#
_cell.length_a   1.000
_cell.length_b   1.000
_cell.length_c   1.000
_cell.angle_alpha   90.00
_cell.angle_beta   90.00
_cell.angle_gamma   90.00
#
_symmetry.space_group_name_H-M   'P 1'
#
loop_
_entity.id
_entity.type
_entity.pdbx_description
1 polymer ?
#
loop_
_entity_poly.entity_id
_entity_poly.type
_entity_poly.pdbx_seq_one_letter_code
_entity_poly.pdbx_strand_id
1 'polypeptide(L)'
;MSCNSRRFAVLMLLLSVSLTGCGLVPLPGTGKWHSLASEQPQEEPSGEFIEAVNNGSGADPEGAQAASTFYDQPWFEAVDFINEPPMIHGGVWYYTQAKHPNNLDDDFIWDEMDVLYIQLGDNRYRGYDAKPVALELINNQVARVTLHLEKKDDTFSSDQPEPARTYIKVNKGTLKGKSFLVMDESGRKLKTR
;
A
#
# COMPACT_ATOMS: atom_id res chain seq x y z
N MET A 1 19.35 -46.55 -41.83
CA MET A 1 19.15 -47.89 -41.21
C MET A 1 18.60 -47.69 -39.79
N SER A 2 17.75 -48.63 -39.33
CA SER A 2 17.36 -49.02 -37.95
C SER A 2 17.52 -48.04 -36.76
N CYS A 3 16.49 -47.79 -35.92
CA CYS A 3 15.92 -48.67 -34.85
C CYS A 3 16.88 -48.90 -33.64
N ASN A 4 16.48 -49.06 -32.36
CA ASN A 4 15.22 -49.01 -31.58
C ASN A 4 15.63 -48.92 -30.05
N SER A 5 14.86 -48.87 -28.95
CA SER A 5 13.41 -48.88 -28.62
C SER A 5 13.17 -48.47 -27.15
N ARG A 6 11.90 -48.17 -26.77
CA ARG A 6 11.31 -48.13 -25.38
C ARG A 6 11.76 -46.97 -24.47
N ARG A 7 10.95 -46.35 -23.58
CA ARG A 7 9.68 -46.62 -22.85
C ARG A 7 9.73 -47.58 -21.63
N PHE A 8 9.73 -47.00 -20.43
CA PHE A 8 9.21 -47.55 -19.14
C PHE A 8 8.50 -46.38 -18.41
N ALA A 9 7.22 -46.51 -18.02
CA ALA A 9 6.73 -46.87 -16.67
C ALA A 9 7.14 -45.83 -15.59
N VAL A 10 6.29 -44.98 -15.00
CA VAL A 10 4.92 -45.12 -14.41
C VAL A 10 4.88 -45.83 -13.05
N LEU A 11 4.94 -45.03 -11.97
CA LEU A 11 4.14 -45.12 -10.73
C LEU A 11 4.28 -43.73 -10.03
N MET A 12 3.25 -42.94 -9.71
CA MET A 12 2.04 -43.14 -8.89
C MET A 12 2.32 -43.41 -7.40
N LEU A 13 2.28 -42.34 -6.58
CA LEU A 13 1.66 -42.39 -5.26
C LEU A 13 1.11 -41.00 -4.88
N LEU A 14 -0.21 -40.91 -4.66
CA LEU A 14 -0.87 -39.77 -4.02
C LEU A 14 -1.04 -40.08 -2.53
N LEU A 15 -0.83 -39.10 -1.66
CA LEU A 15 -1.16 -39.22 -0.24
C LEU A 15 -1.94 -37.99 0.25
N SER A 16 -3.24 -37.97 -0.05
CA SER A 16 -4.18 -36.96 0.44
C SER A 16 -4.69 -37.33 1.83
N VAL A 17 -4.19 -36.67 2.88
CA VAL A 17 -4.71 -36.82 4.25
C VAL A 17 -5.58 -35.62 4.60
N SER A 18 -6.88 -35.73 4.33
CA SER A 18 -7.90 -34.78 4.76
C SER A 18 -8.43 -35.17 6.14
N LEU A 19 -8.05 -34.44 7.19
CA LEU A 19 -8.59 -34.60 8.54
C LEU A 19 -9.48 -33.39 8.91
N THR A 20 -10.76 -33.50 8.59
CA THR A 20 -11.82 -32.62 9.12
C THR A 20 -12.04 -32.90 10.61
N GLY A 21 -11.84 -31.88 11.46
CA GLY A 21 -12.03 -31.98 12.90
C GLY A 21 -13.00 -30.94 13.45
N CYS A 22 -14.31 -31.16 13.29
CA CYS A 22 -15.32 -30.36 13.98
C CYS A 22 -15.41 -30.80 15.45
N GLY A 23 -15.27 -29.85 16.40
CA GLY A 23 -15.13 -30.16 17.83
C GLY A 23 -15.81 -29.16 18.77
N LEU A 24 -17.09 -28.87 18.55
CA LEU A 24 -17.90 -28.10 19.50
C LEU A 24 -18.27 -28.98 20.71
N VAL A 25 -17.82 -28.59 21.90
CA VAL A 25 -18.22 -29.21 23.19
C VAL A 25 -18.61 -28.10 24.18
N PRO A 26 -19.91 -27.93 24.50
CA PRO A 26 -20.34 -27.10 25.61
C PRO A 26 -20.27 -27.88 26.94
N LEU A 27 -19.82 -27.23 28.01
CA LEU A 27 -19.89 -27.76 29.39
C LEU A 27 -20.86 -26.92 30.23
N PRO A 28 -21.72 -27.54 31.07
CA PRO A 28 -22.80 -26.84 31.75
C PRO A 28 -22.49 -26.46 33.21
N GLY A 29 -22.99 -25.30 33.63
CA GLY A 29 -23.26 -24.96 35.05
C GLY A 29 -22.06 -24.52 35.89
N THR A 30 -22.25 -23.92 37.06
CA THR A 30 -23.45 -23.26 37.63
C THR A 30 -22.99 -22.23 38.66
N GLY A 31 -23.46 -20.97 38.57
CA GLY A 31 -23.07 -19.92 39.51
C GLY A 31 -24.17 -18.87 39.69
N LYS A 32 -25.14 -19.15 40.56
CA LYS A 32 -26.18 -18.18 40.96
C LYS A 32 -25.60 -17.13 41.90
N TRP A 33 -25.76 -15.85 41.56
CA TRP A 33 -26.08 -14.80 42.53
C TRP A 33 -27.20 -13.91 41.99
N HIS A 34 -28.06 -13.45 42.91
CA HIS A 34 -29.18 -12.53 42.70
C HIS A 34 -28.66 -11.06 42.78
N SER A 35 -29.32 -10.00 42.31
CA SER A 35 -30.57 -9.82 41.54
C SER A 35 -30.74 -8.32 41.19
N LEU A 36 -31.74 -7.98 40.37
CA LEU A 36 -32.25 -6.62 40.04
C LEU A 36 -31.35 -5.83 39.05
N ALA A 37 -31.88 -5.00 38.15
CA ALA A 37 -33.28 -4.65 37.85
C ALA A 37 -33.56 -4.65 36.33
N SER A 38 -34.84 -4.56 35.95
CA SER A 38 -35.33 -4.60 34.56
C SER A 38 -35.31 -3.23 33.88
N GLU A 39 -35.08 -3.19 32.57
CA GLU A 39 -35.83 -2.33 31.64
C GLU A 39 -35.79 -2.88 30.19
N GLN A 40 -36.60 -2.33 29.28
CA GLN A 40 -36.91 -2.91 27.96
C GLN A 40 -36.07 -2.30 26.80
N PRO A 41 -36.03 -2.96 25.61
CA PRO A 41 -35.17 -2.53 24.50
C PRO A 41 -35.73 -1.33 23.72
N GLN A 42 -34.86 -0.64 23.00
CA GLN A 42 -35.21 0.36 21.99
C GLN A 42 -34.44 0.11 20.68
N GLU A 43 -34.90 0.72 19.58
CA GLU A 43 -34.75 0.21 18.21
C GLU A 43 -33.51 0.74 17.46
N GLU A 44 -33.11 0.02 16.39
CA GLU A 44 -32.16 0.55 15.40
C GLU A 44 -32.83 1.60 14.50
N PRO A 45 -32.19 2.75 14.22
CA PRO A 45 -32.65 3.68 13.19
C PRO A 45 -32.28 3.16 11.81
N SER A 46 -33.26 2.59 11.09
CA SER A 46 -33.15 2.25 9.67
C SER A 46 -32.89 3.52 8.82
N GLY A 47 -31.67 3.69 8.31
CA GLY A 47 -31.31 4.81 7.44
C GLY A 47 -31.96 4.67 6.06
N GLU A 48 -33.00 5.46 5.81
CA GLU A 48 -33.74 5.45 4.54
C GLU A 48 -32.93 6.05 3.38
N PHE A 49 -33.05 5.46 2.19
CA PHE A 49 -32.33 5.85 0.98
C PHE A 49 -33.00 7.07 0.33
N ILE A 50 -32.41 8.26 0.49
CA ILE A 50 -32.83 9.46 -0.24
C ILE A 50 -32.24 9.41 -1.67
N GLU A 51 -33.05 8.96 -2.61
CA GLU A 51 -32.73 9.07 -4.04
C GLU A 51 -32.80 10.56 -4.45
N ALA A 52 -31.64 11.14 -4.79
CA ALA A 52 -31.56 12.54 -5.20
C ALA A 52 -32.16 12.72 -6.61
N VAL A 53 -33.43 13.13 -6.67
CA VAL A 53 -34.18 13.37 -7.91
C VAL A 53 -33.52 14.46 -8.74
N ASN A 54 -32.67 14.05 -9.69
CA ASN A 54 -31.92 14.96 -10.55
C ASN A 54 -32.79 15.47 -11.71
N ASN A 55 -33.61 16.48 -11.42
CA ASN A 55 -34.44 17.20 -12.39
C ASN A 55 -34.16 18.71 -12.31
N GLY A 56 -32.88 19.08 -12.38
CA GLY A 56 -32.40 20.46 -12.31
C GLY A 56 -31.85 20.99 -13.63
N SER A 57 -32.71 21.52 -14.51
CA SER A 57 -32.28 22.35 -15.65
C SER A 57 -31.89 23.77 -15.18
N GLY A 58 -31.01 23.86 -14.18
CA GLY A 58 -30.39 25.11 -13.77
C GLY A 58 -29.23 25.44 -14.71
N ALA A 59 -29.19 26.66 -15.23
CA ALA A 59 -27.94 27.20 -15.74
C ALA A 59 -27.03 27.46 -14.53
N ASP A 60 -25.79 26.97 -14.58
CA ASP A 60 -24.81 27.21 -13.51
C ASP A 60 -24.65 28.72 -13.26
N PRO A 61 -24.62 29.18 -11.99
CA PRO A 61 -24.56 30.59 -11.68
C PRO A 61 -23.27 31.22 -12.22
N GLU A 62 -23.38 32.45 -12.75
CA GLU A 62 -22.31 33.10 -13.50
C GLU A 62 -21.01 33.23 -12.67
N GLY A 63 -19.97 32.50 -13.08
CA GLY A 63 -18.69 32.39 -12.37
C GLY A 63 -18.46 31.06 -11.64
N ALA A 64 -19.44 30.18 -11.55
CA ALA A 64 -19.23 28.78 -11.13
C ALA A 64 -18.28 28.06 -12.10
N GLN A 65 -17.45 27.17 -11.56
CA GLN A 65 -16.54 26.32 -12.31
C GLN A 65 -16.78 24.86 -11.93
N ALA A 66 -16.71 23.96 -12.91
CA ALA A 66 -16.76 22.53 -12.65
C ALA A 66 -15.61 22.13 -11.72
N ALA A 67 -15.87 21.24 -10.75
CA ALA A 67 -14.85 20.76 -9.84
C ALA A 67 -13.72 20.06 -10.61
N SER A 68 -12.47 20.38 -10.26
CA SER A 68 -11.30 19.66 -10.78
C SER A 68 -11.36 18.17 -10.45
N THR A 69 -10.90 17.33 -11.37
CA THR A 69 -10.82 15.87 -11.16
C THR A 69 -9.93 15.55 -9.96
N PHE A 70 -10.53 15.05 -8.89
CA PHE A 70 -9.82 14.41 -7.78
C PHE A 70 -9.44 12.97 -8.18
N TYR A 71 -8.34 12.47 -7.62
CA TYR A 71 -7.88 11.08 -7.81
C TYR A 71 -7.94 10.33 -6.48
N ASP A 72 -8.34 9.06 -6.51
CA ASP A 72 -8.42 8.23 -5.30
C ASP A 72 -7.05 8.18 -4.60
N GLN A 73 -7.00 8.66 -3.36
CA GLN A 73 -5.82 8.51 -2.50
C GLN A 73 -6.04 7.31 -1.57
N PRO A 74 -5.23 6.25 -1.66
CA PRO A 74 -5.29 5.16 -0.71
C PRO A 74 -4.62 5.59 0.60
N TRP A 75 -4.87 4.86 1.68
CA TRP A 75 -4.07 5.05 2.90
C TRP A 75 -2.59 4.83 2.61
N PHE A 76 -1.75 5.74 3.10
CA PHE A 76 -0.30 5.66 3.04
C PHE A 76 0.33 6.31 4.28
N GLU A 77 1.54 5.89 4.62
CA GLU A 77 2.32 6.44 5.73
C GLU A 77 3.79 6.63 5.29
N ALA A 78 4.38 7.77 5.64
CA ALA A 78 5.80 8.04 5.43
C ALA A 78 6.65 7.26 6.44
N VAL A 79 7.87 6.86 6.05
CA VAL A 79 8.82 6.23 6.98
C VAL A 79 10.00 7.17 7.19
N ASP A 80 10.09 7.75 8.38
CA ASP A 80 11.07 8.80 8.70
C ASP A 80 12.52 8.29 8.78
N PHE A 81 12.73 7.00 9.08
CA PHE A 81 14.08 6.48 9.31
C PHE A 81 14.25 5.00 8.95
N ILE A 82 15.18 4.71 8.03
CA ILE A 82 15.79 3.40 7.79
C ILE A 82 17.29 3.63 7.52
N ASN A 83 18.15 2.89 8.23
CA ASN A 83 19.59 3.16 8.28
C ASN A 83 20.28 3.04 6.90
N GLU A 84 20.01 1.97 6.15
CA GLU A 84 20.76 1.63 4.93
C GLU A 84 19.87 1.70 3.68
N PRO A 85 20.30 2.34 2.57
CA PRO A 85 19.60 2.28 1.30
C PRO A 85 19.77 0.90 0.64
N PRO A 86 18.69 0.12 0.38
CA PRO A 86 18.79 -1.20 -0.23
C PRO A 86 19.26 -1.17 -1.70
N MET A 87 19.34 0.02 -2.32
CA MET A 87 19.69 0.20 -3.73
C MET A 87 20.76 1.30 -3.88
N ILE A 88 21.82 0.99 -4.64
CA ILE A 88 22.95 1.91 -4.91
C ILE A 88 22.61 2.96 -5.99
N HIS A 89 21.56 2.71 -6.78
CA HIS A 89 21.12 3.57 -7.89
C HIS A 89 19.73 4.14 -7.63
N GLY A 90 19.34 5.19 -8.36
CA GLY A 90 17.98 5.71 -8.31
C GLY A 90 16.96 4.78 -8.99
N GLY A 91 15.69 4.93 -8.61
CA GLY A 91 14.58 4.13 -9.13
C GLY A 91 13.31 4.24 -8.29
N VAL A 92 12.38 3.31 -8.55
CA VAL A 92 11.15 3.10 -7.77
C VAL A 92 10.94 1.60 -7.66
N TRP A 93 10.69 1.10 -6.44
CA TRP A 93 10.50 -0.32 -6.15
C TRP A 93 9.29 -0.51 -5.25
N TYR A 94 8.39 -1.39 -5.68
CA TYR A 94 7.30 -1.86 -4.85
C TYR A 94 7.71 -3.21 -4.25
N TYR A 95 7.89 -3.21 -2.93
CA TYR A 95 8.27 -4.35 -2.11
C TYR A 95 7.06 -4.96 -1.42
N THR A 96 7.09 -6.28 -1.25
CA THR A 96 6.05 -7.04 -0.55
C THR A 96 6.71 -8.11 0.32
N GLN A 97 5.94 -8.77 1.19
CA GLN A 97 6.39 -9.90 2.00
C GLN A 97 7.13 -11.01 1.22
N ALA A 98 6.78 -11.23 -0.04
CA ALA A 98 7.42 -12.24 -0.89
C ALA A 98 8.57 -11.70 -1.76
N LYS A 99 8.86 -10.40 -1.67
CA LYS A 99 9.86 -9.70 -2.47
C LYS A 99 10.26 -8.36 -1.84
N HIS A 100 11.18 -8.41 -0.88
CA HIS A 100 11.93 -7.26 -0.37
C HIS A 100 13.44 -7.57 -0.35
N PRO A 101 14.31 -6.55 -0.25
CA PRO A 101 15.72 -6.70 0.08
C PRO A 101 15.91 -7.22 1.51
N ASN A 102 16.83 -8.17 1.70
CA ASN A 102 17.08 -8.83 3.00
C ASN A 102 17.48 -7.90 4.15
N ASN A 103 17.96 -6.69 3.84
CA ASN A 103 18.32 -5.70 4.87
C ASN A 103 17.11 -4.93 5.42
N LEU A 104 15.89 -5.26 4.98
CA LEU A 104 14.62 -4.69 5.45
C LEU A 104 13.71 -5.74 6.12
N ASP A 105 14.20 -6.97 6.38
CA ASP A 105 13.40 -8.09 6.91
C ASP A 105 12.73 -7.71 8.26
N ASP A 106 13.46 -7.02 9.14
CA ASP A 106 13.01 -6.56 10.47
C ASP A 106 12.43 -5.12 10.49
N ASP A 107 12.57 -4.34 9.40
CA ASP A 107 12.14 -2.92 9.36
C ASP A 107 10.62 -2.74 9.19
N PHE A 108 9.89 -3.80 8.78
CA PHE A 108 8.47 -3.72 8.45
C PHE A 108 7.67 -4.96 8.89
N ILE A 109 6.42 -4.72 9.31
CA ILE A 109 5.42 -5.78 9.55
C ILE A 109 4.85 -6.24 8.19
N TRP A 110 5.65 -7.02 7.46
CA TRP A 110 5.41 -7.40 6.07
C TRP A 110 4.12 -8.21 5.85
N ASP A 111 3.58 -8.87 6.88
CA ASP A 111 2.29 -9.58 6.82
C ASP A 111 1.08 -8.62 6.78
N GLU A 112 1.20 -7.40 7.32
CA GLU A 112 0.15 -6.36 7.33
C GLU A 112 0.20 -5.41 6.11
N MET A 113 1.40 -4.99 5.67
CA MET A 113 1.58 -3.93 4.66
C MET A 113 2.57 -4.27 3.54
N ASP A 114 2.45 -3.55 2.42
CA ASP A 114 3.47 -3.48 1.37
C ASP A 114 4.18 -2.11 1.41
N VAL A 115 5.33 -1.98 0.74
CA VAL A 115 6.16 -0.77 0.81
C VAL A 115 6.53 -0.28 -0.59
N LEU A 116 6.37 1.02 -0.84
CA LEU A 116 6.94 1.70 -2.01
C LEU A 116 8.22 2.44 -1.60
N TYR A 117 9.36 2.02 -2.13
CA TYR A 117 10.64 2.69 -1.98
C TYR A 117 10.95 3.53 -3.22
N ILE A 118 11.38 4.78 -3.03
CA ILE A 118 11.75 5.72 -4.08
C ILE A 118 13.13 6.29 -3.77
N GLN A 119 14.01 6.34 -4.78
CA GLN A 119 15.29 7.02 -4.69
C GLN A 119 15.53 7.85 -5.96
N LEU A 120 15.89 9.12 -5.79
CA LEU A 120 16.15 10.02 -6.92
C LEU A 120 17.52 9.70 -7.54
N GLY A 121 17.55 9.62 -8.88
CA GLY A 121 18.76 9.33 -9.67
C GLY A 121 19.44 10.59 -10.22
N ASP A 122 19.00 11.77 -9.80
CA ASP A 122 19.52 13.06 -10.23
C ASP A 122 20.39 13.68 -9.12
N ASN A 123 21.67 13.89 -9.44
CA ASN A 123 22.66 14.42 -8.50
C ASN A 123 22.29 15.81 -7.95
N ARG A 124 21.37 16.56 -8.59
CA ARG A 124 20.87 17.84 -8.08
C ARG A 124 20.08 17.72 -6.77
N TYR A 125 19.60 16.53 -6.44
CA TYR A 125 18.88 16.22 -5.19
C TYR A 125 19.70 15.33 -4.24
N ARG A 126 21.04 15.37 -4.33
CA ARG A 126 21.91 14.82 -3.28
C ARG A 126 21.96 15.77 -2.09
N GLY A 127 21.90 15.23 -0.88
CA GLY A 127 21.80 16.03 0.34
C GLY A 127 20.40 16.63 0.59
N TYR A 128 19.37 16.10 -0.07
CA TYR A 128 17.97 16.42 0.19
C TYR A 128 17.28 15.25 0.89
N ASP A 129 16.33 15.54 1.78
CA ASP A 129 15.30 14.60 2.18
C ASP A 129 14.14 14.62 1.17
N ALA A 130 13.47 13.48 1.03
CA ALA A 130 12.22 13.36 0.28
C ALA A 130 11.11 12.92 1.23
N LYS A 131 10.02 13.68 1.29
CA LYS A 131 8.86 13.41 2.15
C LYS A 131 7.62 13.25 1.26
N PRO A 132 6.87 12.13 1.33
CA PRO A 132 5.69 11.94 0.48
C PRO A 132 4.53 12.77 1.01
N VAL A 133 3.98 13.64 0.16
CA VAL A 133 2.83 14.51 0.51
C VAL A 133 1.53 14.08 -0.16
N ALA A 134 1.59 13.26 -1.22
CA ALA A 134 0.42 12.62 -1.81
C ALA A 134 0.79 11.31 -2.52
N LEU A 135 -0.14 10.35 -2.47
CA LEU A 135 -0.16 9.14 -3.29
C LEU A 135 -1.54 9.05 -3.95
N GLU A 136 -1.59 9.06 -5.28
CA GLU A 136 -2.84 9.20 -6.04
C GLU A 136 -2.96 8.11 -7.11
N LEU A 137 -4.08 7.39 -7.12
CA LEU A 137 -4.37 6.38 -8.13
C LEU A 137 -4.99 7.03 -9.37
N ILE A 138 -4.13 7.58 -10.23
CA ILE A 138 -4.51 8.21 -11.50
C ILE A 138 -5.40 7.30 -12.37
N ASN A 139 -5.15 5.99 -12.32
CA ASN A 139 -6.05 4.95 -12.82
C ASN A 139 -5.59 3.55 -12.33
N ASN A 140 -6.19 2.48 -12.89
CA ASN A 140 -5.82 1.10 -12.60
C ASN A 140 -4.33 0.80 -12.84
N GLN A 141 -3.69 1.42 -13.84
CA GLN A 141 -2.31 1.16 -14.27
C GLN A 141 -1.27 2.14 -13.72
N VAL A 142 -1.67 3.33 -13.24
CA VAL A 142 -0.74 4.41 -12.86
C VAL A 142 -1.06 4.95 -11.48
N ALA A 143 -0.03 5.07 -10.64
CA ALA A 143 -0.03 5.87 -9.43
C ALA A 143 0.90 7.10 -9.59
N ARG A 144 0.47 8.25 -9.08
CA ARG A 144 1.31 9.45 -8.92
C ARG A 144 1.77 9.54 -7.47
N VAL A 145 3.02 9.92 -7.26
CA VAL A 145 3.60 10.20 -5.94
C VAL A 145 4.17 11.60 -5.97
N THR A 146 3.67 12.46 -5.08
CA THR A 146 4.16 13.83 -4.95
C THR A 146 5.08 13.90 -3.74
N LEU A 147 6.31 14.39 -3.95
CA LEU A 147 7.35 14.50 -2.93
C LEU A 147 7.63 15.98 -2.64
N HIS A 148 7.59 16.33 -1.36
CA HIS A 148 8.30 17.50 -0.84
C HIS A 148 9.80 17.18 -0.81
N LEU A 149 10.64 18.14 -1.23
CA LEU A 149 12.10 17.99 -1.26
C LEU A 149 12.78 19.10 -0.46
N GLU A 150 13.31 18.73 0.69
CA GLU A 150 13.92 19.64 1.66
C GLU A 150 15.43 19.44 1.67
N LYS A 151 16.23 20.50 1.59
CA LYS A 151 17.70 20.36 1.66
C LYS A 151 18.10 20.13 3.12
N LYS A 152 18.91 19.11 3.39
CA LYS A 152 19.49 18.89 4.72
C LYS A 152 20.42 20.04 5.11
N ASP A 153 20.45 20.37 6.39
CA ASP A 153 21.47 21.27 6.94
C ASP A 153 22.86 20.65 6.78
N ASP A 154 23.82 21.46 6.32
CA ASP A 154 25.18 21.02 5.99
C ASP A 154 26.04 20.64 7.23
N THR A 155 25.45 20.64 8.43
CA THR A 155 26.09 20.40 9.73
C THR A 155 26.68 19.00 9.87
N PHE A 156 26.16 18.03 9.12
CA PHE A 156 26.68 16.66 9.02
C PHE A 156 27.10 16.31 7.58
N SER A 157 27.81 17.24 6.92
CA SER A 157 28.33 17.03 5.56
C SER A 157 29.31 15.85 5.49
N SER A 158 28.92 14.80 4.76
CA SER A 158 29.86 13.82 4.21
C SER A 158 30.47 14.32 2.91
N ASP A 159 31.66 13.83 2.54
CA ASP A 159 32.30 14.14 1.24
C ASP A 159 31.49 13.67 0.01
N GLN A 160 30.43 12.89 0.23
CA GLN A 160 29.52 12.32 -0.77
C GLN A 160 28.08 12.41 -0.26
N PRO A 161 27.36 13.54 -0.47
CA PRO A 161 25.99 13.68 -0.02
C PRO A 161 25.08 12.61 -0.66
N GLU A 162 24.27 11.96 0.17
CA GLU A 162 23.42 10.83 -0.22
C GLU A 162 22.28 11.26 -1.18
N PRO A 163 21.81 10.37 -2.06
CA PRO A 163 20.63 10.64 -2.89
C PRO A 163 19.36 10.73 -2.03
N ALA A 164 18.50 11.71 -2.32
CA ALA A 164 17.18 11.80 -1.73
C ALA A 164 16.38 10.50 -1.94
N ARG A 165 15.87 9.93 -0.85
CA ARG A 165 15.12 8.68 -0.82
C ARG A 165 13.97 8.74 0.19
N THR A 166 12.94 7.93 -0.02
CA THR A 166 11.84 7.75 0.94
C THR A 166 11.26 6.34 0.82
N TYR A 167 10.64 5.86 1.89
CA TYR A 167 9.74 4.71 1.85
C TYR A 167 8.33 5.16 2.19
N ILE A 168 7.34 4.44 1.67
CA ILE A 168 5.92 4.70 1.86
C ILE A 168 5.23 3.37 2.14
N LYS A 169 4.64 3.19 3.33
CA LYS A 169 3.80 2.03 3.65
C LYS A 169 2.45 2.18 2.96
N VAL A 170 1.87 1.08 2.49
CA VAL A 170 0.52 1.02 1.91
C VAL A 170 -0.18 -0.30 2.23
N ASN A 171 -1.52 -0.30 2.18
CA ASN A 171 -2.31 -1.53 2.28
C ASN A 171 -1.89 -2.55 1.20
N LYS A 172 -1.84 -3.84 1.57
CA LYS A 172 -1.33 -4.89 0.67
C LYS A 172 -2.08 -4.97 -0.66
N GLY A 173 -1.33 -5.11 -1.74
CA GLY A 173 -1.83 -5.17 -3.11
C GLY A 173 -2.18 -3.81 -3.76
N THR A 174 -2.27 -2.71 -3.00
CA THR A 174 -2.74 -1.38 -3.50
C THR A 174 -2.01 -0.90 -4.76
N LEU A 175 -0.70 -1.14 -4.83
CA LEU A 175 0.16 -0.67 -5.92
C LEU A 175 0.58 -1.80 -6.89
N LYS A 176 0.00 -2.99 -6.75
CA LYS A 176 0.38 -4.19 -7.50
C LYS A 176 0.15 -4.01 -9.01
N GLY A 177 1.25 -4.06 -9.76
CA GLY A 177 1.24 -3.91 -11.22
C GLY A 177 1.11 -2.46 -11.72
N LYS A 178 1.13 -1.46 -10.84
CA LYS A 178 1.09 -0.04 -11.24
C LYS A 178 2.47 0.44 -11.69
N SER A 179 2.45 1.40 -12.62
CA SER A 179 3.59 2.26 -12.97
C SER A 179 3.53 3.56 -12.16
N PHE A 180 4.68 4.20 -11.95
CA PHE A 180 4.80 5.34 -11.04
C PHE A 180 5.20 6.64 -11.75
N LEU A 181 4.47 7.71 -11.46
CA LEU A 181 4.82 9.09 -11.79
C LEU A 181 5.29 9.80 -10.51
N VAL A 182 6.60 9.92 -10.33
CA VAL A 182 7.19 10.65 -9.20
C VAL A 182 7.34 12.13 -9.58
N MET A 183 6.78 13.00 -8.76
CA MET A 183 6.63 14.44 -9.02
C MET A 183 7.08 15.26 -7.80
N ASP A 184 7.45 16.52 -8.00
CA ASP A 184 7.49 17.51 -6.90
C ASP A 184 6.16 18.27 -6.77
N GLU A 185 6.01 19.00 -5.68
CA GLU A 185 4.82 19.83 -5.37
C GLU A 185 4.51 20.90 -6.43
N SER A 186 5.49 21.30 -7.25
CA SER A 186 5.29 22.22 -8.37
C SER A 186 4.80 21.52 -9.65
N GLY A 187 4.51 20.21 -9.58
CA GLY A 187 4.04 19.42 -10.70
C GLY A 187 5.13 19.06 -11.71
N ARG A 188 6.42 19.20 -11.38
CA ARG A 188 7.52 18.76 -12.24
C ARG A 188 7.83 17.29 -11.99
N LYS A 189 8.07 16.54 -13.06
CA LYS A 189 8.48 15.13 -12.95
C LYS A 189 9.91 15.03 -12.40
N LEU A 190 10.08 14.27 -11.32
CA LEU A 190 11.37 13.96 -10.73
C LEU A 190 12.03 12.79 -11.46
N LYS A 191 13.36 12.87 -11.62
CA LYS A 191 14.14 11.83 -12.30
C LYS A 191 14.62 10.77 -11.29
N THR A 192 14.02 9.59 -11.35
CA THR A 192 14.45 8.42 -10.57
C THR A 192 15.52 7.59 -11.28
N ARG A 193 15.55 7.51 -12.61
CA ARG A 193 16.57 6.77 -13.39
C ARG A 193 17.01 7.56 -14.63
#